data_AF-A0A350WLU4-F1
#
_entry.id   AF-A0A350WLU4-F1
#
_cell.length_a   1.000
_cell.length_b   1.000
_cell.length_c   1.000
_cell.angle_alpha   90.00
_cell.angle_beta   90.00
_cell.angle_gamma   90.00
#
_symmetry.space_group_name_H-M   'P 1'
#
loop_
_entity.id
_entity.type
_entity.pdbx_description
1 polymer ?
#
loop_
_entity_poly.entity_id
_entity_poly.type
_entity_poly.pdbx_seq_one_letter_code
_entity_poly.pdbx_strand_id
1 'polypeptide(L)'
;MDNQEQNKTPILEVAWRKFAQFDDTSVKRTASYTNLRRWIAVLGVLATLFAILYTSYPGSFPSTGRLVVQILLVATPILASTLAAFTSKFFSTGDWLIARAGAEETLKDIYLYRTILQDNPKRRDWLEKRLAKIQRSVYRGMNGELVMEAYKGEVPPPPRFDPKYPNCDPGFSNLTGDEYFKFRLENELNWHVKKINQKEKERTRLQILILISGGAGAFLAAFSGANSNLALWVALTASLTTTLLGWQELKNLDLVVRNYSKVIMELSIISDHWKNLEAEERTKTEFYRMVNSTEDILWSRNVEYIKAMQEALKESGLDEEASLINRVIQEQRDSDRRQRKSMEDSVVNYMTGVMQETEERLSEKFEEALGTLAEEASSDVVQAELAAMKEALQDFTEKVSQRLGLFTSLKAIADVYKEVEVSASTPRPVINDLLSRYPKSSEVKG
;
A
#
# COMPACT_ATOMS: atom_id res chain seq x y z
N MET A 1 21.51 0.92 -37.46
CA MET A 1 21.10 0.10 -36.29
C MET A 1 21.46 0.89 -35.04
N ASP A 2 20.88 2.07 -34.89
CA ASP A 2 21.10 2.96 -33.75
C ASP A 2 19.73 3.48 -33.35
N ASN A 3 19.16 2.93 -32.27
CA ASN A 3 18.00 3.56 -31.63
C ASN A 3 17.79 2.97 -30.23
N GLN A 4 17.84 3.87 -29.24
CA GLN A 4 17.35 3.71 -27.87
C GLN A 4 18.23 2.93 -26.87
N GLU A 5 19.44 3.41 -26.61
CA GLU A 5 19.90 3.43 -25.21
C GLU A 5 19.06 4.49 -24.46
N GLN A 6 17.84 4.10 -24.11
CA GLN A 6 16.96 4.87 -23.24
C GLN A 6 17.73 5.22 -21.96
N ASN A 7 17.85 6.51 -21.67
CA ASN A 7 18.52 7.13 -20.51
C ASN A 7 18.16 6.43 -19.18
N LYS A 8 18.84 5.31 -18.86
CA LYS A 8 18.66 4.59 -17.59
C LYS A 8 19.25 5.45 -16.50
N THR A 9 18.42 6.09 -15.70
CA THR A 9 18.91 6.83 -14.53
C THR A 9 19.46 5.81 -13.52
N PRO A 10 20.76 5.83 -13.17
CA PRO A 10 21.36 4.77 -12.37
C PRO A 10 20.68 4.54 -11.01
N ILE A 11 20.14 5.61 -10.40
CA ILE A 11 19.46 5.52 -9.11
C ILE A 11 18.13 4.73 -9.19
N LEU A 12 17.40 4.83 -10.31
CA LEU A 12 16.16 4.08 -10.53
C LEU A 12 16.45 2.58 -10.72
N GLU A 13 17.55 2.22 -11.38
CA GLU A 13 17.97 0.83 -11.48
C GLU A 13 18.28 0.23 -10.11
N VAL A 14 18.99 0.97 -9.26
CA VAL A 14 19.24 0.54 -7.87
C VAL A 14 17.93 0.38 -7.11
N ALA A 15 17.01 1.34 -7.23
CA ALA A 15 15.70 1.28 -6.57
C ALA A 15 14.89 0.06 -7.02
N TRP A 16 14.78 -0.19 -8.32
CA TRP A 16 14.09 -1.35 -8.88
C TRP A 16 14.73 -2.67 -8.45
N ARG A 17 16.06 -2.74 -8.41
CA ARG A 17 16.76 -3.95 -7.93
C ARG A 17 16.51 -4.21 -6.45
N LYS A 18 16.46 -3.16 -5.63
CA LYS A 18 16.11 -3.26 -4.19
C LYS A 18 14.66 -3.69 -4.00
N PHE A 19 13.73 -3.08 -4.74
CA PHE A 19 12.34 -3.50 -4.78
C PHE A 19 12.22 -4.99 -5.13
N ALA A 20 12.84 -5.42 -6.23
CA ALA A 20 12.78 -6.80 -6.70
C ALA A 20 13.38 -7.80 -5.69
N GLN A 21 14.49 -7.42 -5.03
CA GLN A 21 15.09 -8.24 -3.98
C GLN A 21 14.15 -8.42 -2.78
N PHE A 22 13.54 -7.33 -2.32
CA PHE A 22 12.59 -7.36 -1.21
C PHE A 22 11.30 -8.12 -1.56
N ASP A 23 10.75 -7.90 -2.75
CA ASP A 23 9.54 -8.56 -3.23
C ASP A 23 9.76 -10.08 -3.38
N ASP A 24 10.83 -10.50 -4.08
CA ASP A 24 11.16 -11.93 -4.26
C ASP A 24 11.40 -12.63 -2.91
N THR A 25 12.13 -11.97 -2.00
CA THR A 25 12.34 -12.48 -0.63
C THR A 25 11.01 -12.65 0.11
N SER A 26 10.11 -11.66 0.01
CA SER A 26 8.80 -11.71 0.66
C SER A 26 7.96 -12.86 0.11
N VAL A 27 7.93 -13.07 -1.20
CA VAL A 27 7.14 -14.10 -1.86
C VAL A 27 7.67 -15.50 -1.50
N LYS A 28 8.98 -15.72 -1.62
CA LYS A 28 9.62 -17.01 -1.27
C LYS A 28 9.37 -17.38 0.18
N ARG A 29 9.60 -16.45 1.12
CA ARG A 29 9.44 -16.72 2.56
C ARG A 29 7.96 -16.91 2.95
N THR A 30 7.03 -16.15 2.35
CA THR A 30 5.58 -16.35 2.54
C THR A 30 5.15 -17.75 2.08
N ALA A 31 5.63 -18.20 0.91
CA ALA A 31 5.31 -19.52 0.38
C ALA A 31 5.84 -20.63 1.29
N SER A 32 7.09 -20.53 1.76
CA SER A 32 7.67 -21.49 2.71
C SER A 32 6.88 -21.56 4.02
N TYR A 33 6.57 -20.41 4.63
CA TYR A 33 5.78 -20.35 5.86
C TYR A 33 4.40 -21.00 5.72
N THR A 34 3.68 -20.66 4.65
CA THR A 34 2.34 -21.22 4.38
C THR A 34 2.38 -22.71 4.07
N ASN A 35 3.38 -23.17 3.32
CA ASN A 35 3.57 -24.59 3.02
C ASN A 35 3.89 -25.41 4.27
N LEU A 36 4.73 -24.91 5.17
CA LEU A 36 5.05 -25.59 6.44
C LEU A 36 3.82 -25.75 7.32
N ARG A 37 3.03 -24.66 7.52
CA ARG A 37 1.78 -24.74 8.28
C ARG A 37 0.76 -25.68 7.63
N ARG A 38 0.71 -25.74 6.30
CA ARG A 38 -0.12 -26.70 5.58
C ARG A 38 0.27 -28.14 5.89
N TRP A 39 1.57 -28.44 5.94
CA TRP A 39 2.05 -29.77 6.31
C TRP A 39 1.75 -30.12 7.77
N ILE A 40 1.92 -29.20 8.71
CA ILE A 40 1.54 -29.41 10.12
C ILE A 40 0.05 -29.76 10.23
N ALA A 41 -0.81 -29.01 9.54
CA ALA A 41 -2.24 -29.26 9.47
C ALA A 41 -2.58 -30.66 8.89
N VAL A 42 -1.94 -31.03 7.77
CA VAL A 42 -2.13 -32.35 7.15
C VAL A 42 -1.67 -33.48 8.06
N LEU A 43 -0.51 -33.33 8.73
CA LEU A 43 -0.01 -34.33 9.68
C LEU A 43 -0.95 -34.48 10.87
N GLY A 44 -1.58 -33.40 11.36
CA GLY A 44 -2.60 -33.47 12.41
C GLY A 44 -3.79 -34.36 12.04
N VAL A 45 -4.32 -34.20 10.82
CA VAL A 45 -5.42 -35.05 10.31
C VAL A 45 -4.96 -36.48 10.02
N LEU A 46 -3.73 -36.67 9.53
CA LEU A 46 -3.18 -38.01 9.31
C LEU A 46 -2.95 -38.77 10.62
N ALA A 47 -2.56 -38.09 11.69
CA ALA A 47 -2.41 -38.71 13.01
C ALA A 47 -3.74 -39.28 13.52
N THR A 48 -4.83 -38.53 13.36
CA THR A 48 -6.18 -39.02 13.74
C THR A 48 -6.63 -40.17 12.85
N LEU A 49 -6.35 -40.11 11.55
CA LEU A 49 -6.60 -41.21 10.62
C LEU A 49 -5.86 -42.49 11.02
N PHE A 50 -4.55 -42.41 11.28
CA PHE A 50 -3.76 -43.58 11.66
C PHE A 50 -4.17 -44.15 13.02
N ALA A 51 -4.59 -43.29 13.96
CA ALA A 51 -5.14 -43.74 15.24
C ALA A 51 -6.39 -44.60 15.02
N ILE A 52 -7.32 -44.13 14.17
CA ILE A 52 -8.56 -44.87 13.85
C ILE A 52 -8.25 -46.17 13.11
N LEU A 53 -7.32 -46.16 12.15
CA LEU A 53 -6.93 -47.38 11.42
C LEU A 53 -6.29 -48.43 12.34
N TYR A 54 -5.45 -47.99 13.27
CA TYR A 54 -4.82 -48.88 14.26
C TYR A 54 -5.85 -49.49 15.22
N THR A 55 -6.83 -48.72 15.67
CA THR A 55 -7.86 -49.21 16.62
C THR A 55 -8.95 -50.05 15.96
N SER A 56 -9.35 -49.73 14.72
CA SER A 56 -10.53 -50.34 14.09
C SER A 56 -10.23 -51.69 13.39
N TYR A 57 -8.98 -51.94 12.98
CA TYR A 57 -8.62 -53.12 12.18
C TYR A 57 -7.46 -53.96 12.75
N PRO A 58 -7.46 -54.32 14.05
CA PRO A 58 -6.33 -55.02 14.68
C PRO A 58 -6.06 -56.44 14.13
N GLY A 59 -7.06 -57.09 13.51
CA GLY A 59 -6.96 -58.44 12.94
C GLY A 59 -7.06 -58.53 11.41
N SER A 60 -7.32 -57.42 10.72
CA SER A 60 -7.54 -57.38 9.25
C SER A 60 -6.26 -57.08 8.48
N PHE A 61 -5.26 -56.47 9.15
CA PHE A 61 -3.96 -56.20 8.55
C PHE A 61 -3.03 -57.40 8.66
N PRO A 62 -2.27 -57.73 7.58
CA PRO A 62 -1.08 -58.55 7.71
C PRO A 62 -0.14 -57.98 8.79
N SER A 63 0.67 -58.83 9.42
CA SER A 63 1.61 -58.42 10.48
C SER A 63 2.50 -57.24 10.07
N THR A 64 2.92 -57.20 8.81
CA THR A 64 3.67 -56.08 8.21
C THR A 64 2.85 -54.80 8.13
N GLY A 65 1.58 -54.87 7.72
CA GLY A 65 0.69 -53.70 7.62
C GLY A 65 0.41 -53.06 8.98
N ARG A 66 0.20 -53.89 10.02
CA ARG A 66 0.01 -53.38 11.39
C ARG A 66 1.24 -52.63 11.90
N LEU A 67 2.43 -53.17 11.64
CA LEU A 67 3.69 -52.53 12.00
C LEU A 67 3.87 -51.19 11.27
N VAL A 68 3.55 -51.13 9.98
CA VAL A 68 3.60 -49.87 9.21
C VAL A 68 2.65 -48.82 9.78
N VAL A 69 1.38 -49.17 10.06
CA VAL A 69 0.41 -48.23 10.64
C VAL A 69 0.87 -47.75 12.03
N GLN A 70 1.44 -48.64 12.85
CA GLN A 70 1.99 -48.27 14.15
C GLN A 70 3.17 -47.30 14.02
N ILE A 71 4.09 -47.53 13.09
CA ILE A 71 5.19 -46.60 12.80
C ILE A 71 4.63 -45.25 12.37
N LEU A 72 3.66 -45.22 11.45
CA LEU A 72 3.05 -43.98 10.96
C LEU A 72 2.31 -43.22 12.08
N LEU A 73 1.60 -43.92 12.96
CA LEU A 73 0.91 -43.33 14.12
C LEU A 73 1.87 -42.63 15.07
N VAL A 74 3.05 -43.20 15.31
CA VAL A 74 4.08 -42.60 16.19
C VAL A 74 4.88 -41.52 15.46
N ALA A 75 5.24 -41.76 14.20
CA ALA A 75 6.05 -40.84 13.41
C ALA A 75 5.32 -39.53 13.09
N THR A 76 4.00 -39.58 12.85
CA THR A 76 3.24 -38.41 12.40
C THR A 76 3.23 -37.27 13.44
N PRO A 77 2.88 -37.49 14.72
CA PRO A 77 2.99 -36.45 15.76
C PRO A 77 4.42 -35.95 15.97
N ILE A 78 5.43 -36.84 15.93
CA ILE A 78 6.84 -36.46 16.08
C ILE A 78 7.27 -35.52 14.94
N LEU A 79 6.91 -35.85 13.71
CA LEU A 79 7.17 -35.02 12.54
C LEU A 79 6.43 -33.68 12.63
N ALA A 80 5.16 -33.70 13.05
CA ALA A 80 4.37 -32.47 13.23
C ALA A 80 5.00 -31.54 14.29
N SER A 81 5.40 -32.07 15.45
CA SER A 81 6.08 -31.31 16.51
C SER A 81 7.44 -30.79 16.07
N THR A 82 8.23 -31.61 15.38
CA THR A 82 9.54 -31.21 14.84
C THR A 82 9.37 -30.08 13.81
N LEU A 83 8.39 -30.20 12.93
CA LEU A 83 8.08 -29.19 11.91
C LEU A 83 7.54 -27.90 12.54
N ALA A 84 6.72 -28.01 13.58
CA ALA A 84 6.23 -26.86 14.35
C ALA A 84 7.37 -26.11 15.05
N ALA A 85 8.27 -26.84 15.73
CA ALA A 85 9.45 -26.27 16.37
C ALA A 85 10.39 -25.61 15.34
N PHE A 86 10.61 -26.26 14.20
CA PHE A 86 11.39 -25.69 13.09
C PHE A 86 10.74 -24.41 12.54
N THR A 87 9.43 -24.44 12.30
CA THR A 87 8.69 -23.28 11.77
C THR A 87 8.73 -22.11 12.75
N SER A 88 8.58 -22.39 14.05
CA SER A 88 8.65 -21.39 15.12
C SER A 88 10.05 -20.83 15.34
N LYS A 89 11.11 -21.47 14.84
CA LYS A 89 12.48 -20.98 14.99
C LYS A 89 12.96 -20.19 13.76
N PHE A 90 12.51 -20.58 12.56
CA PHE A 90 13.04 -20.06 11.30
C PHE A 90 12.09 -19.13 10.53
N PHE A 91 10.79 -19.18 10.82
CA PHE A 91 9.78 -18.40 10.09
C PHE A 91 8.89 -17.55 10.99
N SER A 92 9.15 -17.56 12.30
CA SER A 92 8.43 -16.77 13.29
C SER A 92 8.77 -15.28 13.15
N THR A 93 10.01 -14.93 12.81
CA THR A 93 10.57 -13.55 12.74
C THR A 93 9.77 -12.53 11.91
N GLY A 94 8.79 -12.97 11.10
CA GLY A 94 7.97 -12.07 10.28
C GLY A 94 8.77 -11.34 9.21
N ASP A 95 9.97 -11.82 8.90
CA ASP A 95 10.89 -11.25 7.92
C ASP A 95 10.23 -11.04 6.54
N TRP A 96 9.30 -11.92 6.19
CA TRP A 96 8.55 -11.81 4.94
C TRP A 96 7.62 -10.58 4.92
N LEU A 97 7.05 -10.19 6.06
CA LEU A 97 6.26 -8.97 6.21
C LEU A 97 7.15 -7.72 6.14
N ILE A 98 8.32 -7.77 6.79
CA ILE A 98 9.29 -6.67 6.78
C ILE A 98 9.84 -6.46 5.37
N ALA A 99 10.21 -7.53 4.67
CA ALA A 99 10.62 -7.48 3.27
C ALA A 99 9.49 -6.93 2.38
N ARG A 100 8.25 -7.38 2.59
CA ARG A 100 7.09 -6.83 1.88
C ARG A 100 6.90 -5.34 2.14
N ALA A 101 7.05 -4.89 3.39
CA ALA A 101 6.98 -3.47 3.74
C ALA A 101 8.05 -2.65 3.01
N GLY A 102 9.29 -3.14 3.00
CA GLY A 102 10.40 -2.52 2.29
C GLY A 102 10.18 -2.47 0.78
N ALA A 103 9.60 -3.52 0.19
CA ALA A 103 9.25 -3.55 -1.23
C ALA A 103 8.19 -2.48 -1.58
N GLU A 104 7.05 -2.49 -0.90
CA GLU A 104 5.96 -1.54 -1.19
C GLU A 104 6.38 -0.08 -0.92
N GLU A 105 7.21 0.18 0.11
CA GLU A 105 7.76 1.52 0.37
C GLU A 105 8.72 1.97 -0.73
N THR A 106 9.60 1.06 -1.18
CA THR A 106 10.52 1.35 -2.29
C THR A 106 9.74 1.64 -3.57
N LEU A 107 8.68 0.86 -3.85
CA LEU A 107 7.85 1.04 -5.02
C LEU A 107 7.12 2.38 -5.02
N LYS A 108 6.53 2.77 -3.88
CA LYS A 108 5.96 4.10 -3.67
C LYS A 108 6.99 5.20 -3.99
N ASP A 109 8.20 5.09 -3.44
CA ASP A 109 9.24 6.11 -3.66
C ASP A 109 9.73 6.18 -5.12
N ILE A 110 9.77 5.07 -5.84
CA ILE A 110 10.04 5.04 -7.28
C ILE A 110 8.97 5.85 -8.03
N TYR A 111 7.69 5.64 -7.73
CA TYR A 111 6.61 6.37 -8.39
C TYR A 111 6.62 7.86 -8.03
N LEU A 112 6.84 8.22 -6.77
CA LEU A 112 6.97 9.62 -6.34
C LEU A 112 8.16 10.32 -7.02
N TYR A 113 9.30 9.62 -7.16
CA TYR A 113 10.48 10.12 -7.86
C TYR A 113 10.18 10.46 -9.34
N ARG A 114 9.39 9.61 -10.00
CA ARG A 114 9.07 9.71 -11.43
C ARG A 114 7.93 10.66 -11.74
N THR A 115 7.17 11.10 -10.73
CA THR A 115 5.97 11.95 -10.88
C THR A 115 6.17 13.30 -10.20
N ILE A 116 5.95 13.38 -8.89
CA ILE A 116 5.92 14.64 -8.12
C ILE A 116 7.29 15.31 -8.09
N LEU A 117 8.36 14.52 -8.01
CA LEU A 117 9.73 15.02 -7.91
C LEU A 117 10.40 15.23 -9.27
N GLN A 118 9.66 15.13 -10.38
CA GLN A 118 10.25 15.19 -11.72
C GLN A 118 11.04 16.48 -11.99
N ASP A 119 10.56 17.61 -11.46
CA ASP A 119 11.16 18.94 -11.63
C ASP A 119 12.15 19.31 -10.50
N ASN A 120 12.34 18.44 -9.50
CA ASN A 120 13.19 18.75 -8.35
C ASN A 120 14.66 18.37 -8.65
N PRO A 121 15.61 19.32 -8.63
CA PRO A 121 17.02 19.03 -8.91
C PRO A 121 17.66 18.09 -7.87
N LYS A 122 17.12 18.05 -6.63
CA LYS A 122 17.60 17.18 -5.53
C LYS A 122 16.89 15.84 -5.48
N ARG A 123 16.07 15.47 -6.48
CA ARG A 123 15.30 14.21 -6.49
C ARG A 123 16.17 12.97 -6.35
N ARG A 124 17.38 12.98 -6.93
CA ARG A 124 18.34 11.86 -6.86
C ARG A 124 18.79 11.65 -5.41
N ASP A 125 19.28 12.70 -4.77
CA ASP A 125 19.72 12.66 -3.37
C ASP A 125 18.57 12.26 -2.43
N TRP A 126 17.35 12.71 -2.74
CA TRP A 126 16.16 12.31 -2.02
C TRP A 126 15.95 10.79 -2.09
N LEU A 127 15.96 10.20 -3.29
CA LEU A 127 15.74 8.77 -3.47
C LEU A 127 16.86 7.94 -2.84
N GLU A 128 18.12 8.37 -2.95
CA GLU A 128 19.25 7.71 -2.31
C GLU A 128 19.09 7.65 -0.78
N LYS A 129 18.74 8.78 -0.15
CA LYS A 129 18.47 8.85 1.30
C LYS A 129 17.30 7.96 1.69
N ARG A 130 16.25 7.91 0.88
CA ARG A 130 15.07 7.05 1.10
C ARG A 130 15.45 5.58 1.04
N LEU A 131 16.12 5.13 -0.02
CA LEU A 131 16.58 3.75 -0.17
C LEU A 131 17.47 3.32 1.01
N ALA A 132 18.41 4.17 1.43
CA ALA A 132 19.25 3.90 2.59
C ALA A 132 18.44 3.78 3.89
N LYS A 133 17.40 4.60 4.06
CA LYS A 133 16.50 4.54 5.22
C LYS A 133 15.66 3.26 5.22
N ILE A 134 15.06 2.91 4.08
CA ILE A 134 14.29 1.67 3.91
C ILE A 134 15.17 0.47 4.23
N GLN A 135 16.38 0.41 3.67
CA GLN A 135 17.31 -0.69 3.91
C GLN A 135 17.68 -0.82 5.39
N ARG A 136 17.92 0.30 6.10
CA ARG A 136 18.19 0.27 7.56
C ARG A 136 16.96 -0.19 8.35
N SER A 137 15.77 0.25 7.95
CA SER A 137 14.50 -0.15 8.57
C SER A 137 14.28 -1.66 8.42
N VAL A 138 14.48 -2.19 7.20
CA VAL A 138 14.41 -3.63 6.91
C VAL A 138 15.45 -4.41 7.71
N TYR A 139 16.71 -3.93 7.75
CA TYR A 139 17.78 -4.56 8.53
C TYR A 139 17.44 -4.67 10.02
N ARG A 140 16.96 -3.57 10.63
CA ARG A 140 16.54 -3.56 12.04
C ARG A 140 15.31 -4.43 12.27
N GLY A 141 14.38 -4.45 11.32
CA GLY A 141 13.20 -5.29 11.36
C GLY A 141 13.56 -6.77 11.40
N MET A 142 14.53 -7.18 10.57
CA MET A 142 15.01 -8.56 10.49
C MET A 142 16.07 -8.87 11.56
N ASN A 143 15.98 -8.21 12.72
CA ASN A 143 16.87 -8.40 13.87
C ASN A 143 18.38 -8.32 13.55
N GLY A 144 18.76 -7.49 12.57
CA GLY A 144 20.15 -7.32 12.17
C GLY A 144 20.69 -8.42 11.23
N GLU A 145 19.83 -9.26 10.67
CA GLU A 145 20.19 -10.29 9.69
C GLU A 145 19.60 -9.94 8.31
N LEU A 146 20.46 -9.61 7.34
CA LEU A 146 20.07 -9.40 5.93
C LEU A 146 20.42 -10.62 5.08
N VAL A 147 19.92 -11.80 5.47
CA VAL A 147 20.09 -13.03 4.67
C VAL A 147 19.07 -13.02 3.54
N MET A 148 19.41 -12.31 2.46
CA MET A 148 18.64 -12.22 1.22
C MET A 148 19.53 -12.55 0.04
N GLU A 149 19.02 -13.36 -0.88
CA GLU A 149 19.69 -13.58 -2.16
C GLU A 149 19.71 -12.27 -2.96
N ALA A 150 20.80 -12.03 -3.70
CA ALA A 150 20.82 -10.94 -4.66
C ALA A 150 19.83 -11.25 -5.79
N TYR A 151 19.01 -10.27 -6.16
CA TYR A 151 18.09 -10.42 -7.30
C TYR A 151 18.89 -10.50 -8.60
N LYS A 152 18.66 -11.56 -9.39
CA LYS A 152 19.39 -11.85 -10.64
C LYS A 152 18.55 -11.63 -11.92
N GLY A 153 17.28 -11.23 -11.78
CA GLY A 153 16.37 -11.03 -12.91
C GLY A 153 16.51 -9.67 -13.59
N GLU A 154 15.73 -9.47 -14.64
CA GLU A 154 15.56 -8.17 -15.32
C GLU A 154 14.85 -7.18 -14.39
N VAL A 155 15.18 -5.89 -14.52
CA VAL A 155 14.54 -4.80 -13.78
C VAL A 155 13.92 -3.82 -14.77
N PRO A 156 12.66 -3.36 -14.56
CA PRO A 156 11.70 -3.77 -13.52
C PRO A 156 11.31 -5.26 -13.57
N PRO A 157 10.96 -5.89 -12.42
CA PRO A 157 10.74 -7.33 -12.37
C PRO A 157 9.44 -7.75 -13.09
N PRO A 158 9.48 -8.76 -13.97
CA PRO A 158 8.28 -9.37 -14.55
C PRO A 158 7.53 -10.22 -13.50
N PRO A 159 6.23 -10.51 -13.69
CA PRO A 159 5.37 -10.14 -14.83
C PRO A 159 4.60 -8.83 -14.63
N ARG A 160 4.66 -8.22 -13.43
CA ARG A 160 3.84 -7.04 -13.08
C ARG A 160 4.33 -5.76 -13.78
N PHE A 161 5.60 -5.72 -14.13
CA PHE A 161 6.28 -4.55 -14.71
C PHE A 161 7.12 -4.93 -15.94
N ASP A 162 6.73 -5.96 -16.68
CA ASP A 162 7.54 -6.47 -17.79
C ASP A 162 7.58 -5.47 -18.96
N PRO A 163 8.75 -4.85 -19.27
CA PRO A 163 8.86 -3.82 -20.30
C PRO A 163 8.58 -4.32 -21.71
N LYS A 164 8.53 -5.65 -21.92
CA LYS A 164 8.29 -6.27 -23.23
C LYS A 164 6.83 -6.18 -23.66
N TYR A 165 5.91 -5.83 -22.77
CA TYR A 165 4.50 -5.63 -23.11
C TYR A 165 4.18 -4.15 -23.38
N PRO A 166 3.50 -3.81 -24.50
CA PRO A 166 3.22 -2.40 -24.88
C PRO A 166 2.42 -1.58 -23.87
N ASN A 167 1.74 -2.24 -22.92
CA ASN A 167 0.93 -1.61 -21.89
C ASN A 167 1.58 -1.63 -20.50
N CYS A 168 2.85 -2.02 -20.40
CA CYS A 168 3.57 -2.10 -19.13
C CYS A 168 4.53 -0.92 -18.96
N ASP A 169 4.72 -0.55 -17.71
CA ASP A 169 5.58 0.55 -17.30
C ASP A 169 7.05 0.25 -17.66
N PRO A 170 7.74 1.08 -18.47
CA PRO A 170 9.15 0.88 -18.76
C PRO A 170 10.05 1.10 -17.54
N GLY A 171 9.55 1.75 -16.48
CA GLY A 171 10.20 1.85 -15.17
C GLY A 171 11.25 2.96 -15.01
N PHE A 172 11.82 3.50 -16.09
CA PHE A 172 12.98 4.40 -16.03
C PHE A 172 12.70 5.85 -16.41
N SER A 173 11.60 6.13 -17.08
CA SER A 173 11.22 7.49 -17.50
C SER A 173 10.37 8.20 -16.45
N ASN A 174 10.37 9.54 -16.48
CA ASN A 174 9.34 10.31 -15.78
C ASN A 174 7.94 9.94 -16.33
N LEU A 175 6.92 10.13 -15.50
CA LEU A 175 5.55 9.78 -15.81
C LEU A 175 4.68 11.02 -15.82
N THR A 176 3.93 11.19 -16.90
CA THR A 176 2.80 12.12 -16.97
C THR A 176 1.61 11.60 -16.15
N GLY A 177 0.58 12.44 -15.99
CA GLY A 177 -0.65 12.05 -15.30
C GLY A 177 -1.31 10.81 -15.90
N ASP A 178 -1.45 10.77 -17.23
CA ASP A 178 -2.10 9.65 -17.91
C ASP A 178 -1.26 8.37 -17.89
N GLU A 179 0.06 8.49 -17.98
CA GLU A 179 0.96 7.34 -17.84
C GLU A 179 0.93 6.78 -16.41
N TYR A 180 0.96 7.65 -15.38
CA TYR A 180 0.80 7.20 -14.00
C TYR A 180 -0.56 6.53 -13.78
N PHE A 181 -1.64 7.16 -14.27
CA PHE A 181 -2.99 6.60 -14.20
C PHE A 181 -3.02 5.18 -14.76
N LYS A 182 -2.52 4.98 -15.98
CA LYS A 182 -2.51 3.69 -16.67
C LYS A 182 -1.63 2.67 -15.98
N PHE A 183 -0.37 3.02 -15.72
CA PHE A 183 0.65 2.05 -15.28
C PHE A 183 0.57 1.70 -13.80
N ARG A 184 0.13 2.65 -12.97
CA ARG A 184 0.06 2.50 -11.52
C ARG A 184 -1.37 2.35 -11.05
N LEU A 185 -2.21 3.38 -11.19
CA LEU A 185 -3.53 3.39 -10.57
C LEU A 185 -4.47 2.30 -11.14
N GLU A 186 -4.66 2.26 -12.45
CA GLU A 186 -5.55 1.32 -13.11
C GLU A 186 -5.04 -0.13 -13.03
N ASN A 187 -3.72 -0.32 -13.18
CA ASN A 187 -3.09 -1.62 -12.99
C ASN A 187 -3.30 -2.17 -11.55
N GLU A 188 -3.08 -1.32 -10.54
CA GLU A 188 -3.32 -1.69 -9.15
C GLU A 188 -4.80 -2.00 -8.89
N LEU A 189 -5.70 -1.17 -9.39
CA LEU A 189 -7.14 -1.39 -9.26
C LEU A 189 -7.56 -2.74 -9.85
N ASN A 190 -7.15 -3.01 -11.09
CA ASN A 190 -7.44 -4.28 -11.79
C ASN A 190 -6.86 -5.48 -11.04
N TRP A 191 -5.64 -5.36 -10.53
CA TRP A 191 -5.02 -6.41 -9.73
C TRP A 191 -5.80 -6.66 -8.43
N HIS A 192 -6.21 -5.61 -7.71
CA HIS A 192 -6.99 -5.74 -6.47
C HIS A 192 -8.38 -6.36 -6.73
N VAL A 193 -9.07 -5.94 -7.80
CA VAL A 193 -10.36 -6.53 -8.24
C VAL A 193 -10.22 -8.01 -8.58
N LYS A 194 -9.16 -8.40 -9.29
CA LYS A 194 -8.90 -9.82 -9.57
C LYS A 194 -8.60 -10.58 -8.27
N LYS A 195 -7.83 -9.98 -7.37
CA LYS A 195 -7.36 -10.63 -6.13
C LYS A 195 -8.49 -10.83 -5.12
N ILE A 196 -9.40 -9.88 -4.95
CA ILE A 196 -10.55 -10.02 -4.06
C ILE A 196 -11.46 -11.17 -4.52
N ASN A 197 -11.72 -11.28 -5.82
CA ASN A 197 -12.55 -12.35 -6.37
C ASN A 197 -11.92 -13.74 -6.16
N GLN A 198 -10.59 -13.83 -6.26
CA GLN A 198 -9.88 -15.07 -5.93
C GLN A 198 -10.01 -15.42 -4.43
N LYS A 199 -9.89 -14.41 -3.55
CA LYS A 199 -9.96 -14.60 -2.10
C LYS A 199 -11.38 -14.93 -1.63
N GLU A 200 -12.40 -14.35 -2.24
CA GLU A 200 -13.78 -14.68 -1.93
C GLU A 200 -14.11 -16.12 -2.34
N LYS A 201 -13.70 -16.56 -3.54
CA LYS A 201 -13.83 -17.96 -3.96
C LYS A 201 -13.13 -18.93 -3.00
N GLU A 202 -11.95 -18.55 -2.53
CA GLU A 202 -11.20 -19.34 -1.54
C GLU A 202 -11.94 -19.43 -0.20
N ARG A 203 -12.50 -18.31 0.27
CA ARG A 203 -13.32 -18.23 1.49
C ARG A 203 -14.56 -19.10 1.39
N THR A 204 -15.35 -18.95 0.32
CA THR A 204 -16.56 -19.75 0.11
C THR A 204 -16.24 -21.23 0.04
N ARG A 205 -15.16 -21.62 -0.65
CA ARG A 205 -14.73 -23.02 -0.74
C ARG A 205 -14.37 -23.59 0.64
N LEU A 206 -13.66 -22.84 1.48
CA LEU A 206 -13.31 -23.28 2.83
C LEU A 206 -14.56 -23.42 3.72
N GLN A 207 -15.49 -22.46 3.68
CA GLN A 207 -16.74 -22.54 4.42
C GLN A 207 -17.57 -23.77 4.02
N ILE A 208 -17.67 -24.06 2.72
CA ILE A 208 -18.33 -25.27 2.22
C ILE A 208 -17.65 -26.53 2.77
N LEU A 209 -16.31 -26.60 2.75
CA LEU A 209 -15.58 -27.76 3.29
C LEU A 209 -15.78 -27.93 4.81
N ILE A 210 -15.85 -26.83 5.57
CA ILE A 210 -16.14 -26.85 7.01
C ILE A 210 -17.55 -27.40 7.25
N LEU A 211 -18.55 -26.93 6.51
CA LEU A 211 -19.93 -27.41 6.63
C LEU A 211 -20.06 -28.88 6.22
N ILE A 212 -19.41 -29.30 5.14
CA ILE A 212 -19.41 -30.70 4.69
C ILE A 212 -18.76 -31.60 5.74
N SER A 213 -17.58 -31.21 6.26
CA SER A 213 -16.88 -32.02 7.27
C SER A 213 -17.65 -32.11 8.59
N GLY A 214 -18.19 -30.99 9.08
CA GLY A 214 -19.02 -30.97 10.29
C GLY A 214 -20.33 -31.75 10.12
N GLY A 215 -21.01 -31.58 8.98
CA GLY A 215 -22.23 -32.31 8.63
C GLY A 215 -21.99 -33.81 8.47
N ALA A 216 -20.88 -34.21 7.86
CA ALA A 216 -20.48 -35.61 7.76
C ALA A 216 -20.23 -36.23 9.14
N GLY A 217 -19.60 -35.51 10.07
CA GLY A 217 -19.42 -35.97 11.44
C GLY A 217 -20.73 -36.18 12.20
N ALA A 218 -21.67 -35.22 12.09
CA ALA A 218 -23.00 -35.35 12.68
C ALA A 218 -23.78 -36.53 12.08
N PHE A 219 -23.71 -36.72 10.75
CA PHE A 219 -24.31 -37.86 10.06
C PHE A 219 -23.71 -39.18 10.57
N LEU A 220 -22.38 -39.32 10.60
CA LEU A 220 -21.72 -40.53 11.11
C LEU A 220 -22.09 -40.83 12.56
N ALA A 221 -22.20 -39.82 13.41
CA ALA A 221 -22.61 -39.97 14.80
C ALA A 221 -24.04 -40.50 14.92
N ALA A 222 -24.98 -39.97 14.13
CA ALA A 222 -26.38 -40.40 14.15
C ALA A 222 -26.57 -41.88 13.75
N PHE A 223 -25.77 -42.37 12.80
CA PHE A 223 -25.82 -43.77 12.33
C PHE A 223 -24.88 -44.72 13.10
N SER A 224 -24.12 -44.21 14.07
CA SER A 224 -23.17 -45.02 14.85
C SER A 224 -23.84 -46.08 15.73
N GLY A 225 -25.11 -45.89 16.10
CA GLY A 225 -25.89 -46.88 16.87
C GLY A 225 -26.11 -48.21 16.15
N ALA A 226 -25.92 -48.27 14.82
CA ALA A 226 -26.05 -49.48 14.02
C ALA A 226 -24.70 -50.17 13.71
N ASN A 227 -23.57 -49.47 13.81
CA ASN A 227 -22.21 -49.97 13.55
C ASN A 227 -21.21 -49.28 14.48
N SER A 228 -20.70 -50.01 15.48
CA SER A 228 -19.79 -49.47 16.51
C SER A 228 -18.51 -48.83 15.95
N ASN A 229 -18.05 -49.26 14.77
CA ASN A 229 -16.86 -48.69 14.12
C ASN A 229 -17.08 -47.30 13.49
N LEU A 230 -18.32 -46.91 13.15
CA LEU A 230 -18.59 -45.59 12.55
C LEU A 230 -18.39 -44.44 13.54
N ALA A 231 -18.57 -44.70 14.84
CA ALA A 231 -18.33 -43.70 15.90
C ALA A 231 -16.87 -43.19 15.89
N LEU A 232 -15.90 -44.05 15.58
CA LEU A 232 -14.49 -43.67 15.54
C LEU A 232 -14.18 -42.70 14.39
N TRP A 233 -14.90 -42.80 13.26
CA TRP A 233 -14.72 -41.92 12.11
C TRP A 233 -15.22 -40.49 12.35
N VAL A 234 -16.07 -40.27 13.36
CA VAL A 234 -16.49 -38.93 13.82
C VAL A 234 -15.26 -38.11 14.24
N ALA A 235 -14.27 -38.75 14.88
CA ALA A 235 -13.04 -38.07 15.28
C ALA A 235 -12.23 -37.54 14.08
N LEU A 236 -12.22 -38.27 12.95
CA LEU A 236 -11.56 -37.81 11.73
C LEU A 236 -12.27 -36.58 11.15
N THR A 237 -13.59 -36.61 11.08
CA THR A 237 -14.37 -35.47 10.58
C THR A 237 -14.20 -34.25 11.48
N ALA A 238 -14.20 -34.42 12.80
CA ALA A 238 -13.96 -33.34 13.76
C ALA A 238 -12.55 -32.76 13.60
N SER A 239 -11.53 -33.60 13.50
CA SER A 239 -10.14 -33.19 13.25
C SER A 239 -10.01 -32.40 11.94
N LEU A 240 -10.67 -32.83 10.88
CA LEU A 240 -10.71 -32.13 9.60
C LEU A 240 -11.39 -30.76 9.74
N THR A 241 -12.53 -30.69 10.42
CA THR A 241 -13.25 -29.42 10.69
C THR A 241 -12.37 -28.45 11.49
N THR A 242 -11.76 -28.90 12.59
CA THR A 242 -10.83 -28.08 13.40
C THR A 242 -9.65 -27.58 12.58
N THR A 243 -9.09 -28.43 11.72
CA THR A 243 -7.96 -28.06 10.86
C THR A 243 -8.36 -27.02 9.83
N LEU A 244 -9.53 -27.17 9.20
CA LEU A 244 -10.05 -26.21 8.24
C LEU A 244 -10.40 -24.86 8.88
N LEU A 245 -10.95 -24.88 10.10
CA LEU A 245 -11.20 -23.68 10.90
C LEU A 245 -9.90 -22.94 11.20
N GLY A 246 -8.89 -23.64 11.72
CA GLY A 246 -7.57 -23.06 11.98
C GLY A 246 -6.91 -22.52 10.71
N TRP A 247 -7.15 -23.15 9.54
CA TRP A 247 -6.66 -22.65 8.26
C TRP A 247 -7.40 -21.40 7.77
N GLN A 248 -8.71 -21.30 8.02
CA GLN A 248 -9.50 -20.10 7.72
C GLN A 248 -9.02 -18.91 8.58
N GLU A 249 -8.81 -19.15 9.87
CA GLU A 249 -8.31 -18.16 10.84
C GLU A 249 -6.90 -17.67 10.47
N LEU A 250 -5.98 -18.60 10.18
CA LEU A 250 -4.61 -18.28 9.74
C LEU A 250 -4.60 -17.37 8.50
N LYS A 251 -5.53 -17.60 7.57
CA LYS A 251 -5.63 -16.79 6.34
C LYS A 251 -6.38 -15.47 6.55
N ASN A 252 -7.09 -15.34 7.67
CA ASN A 252 -7.92 -14.20 8.03
C ASN A 252 -8.70 -13.63 6.84
N LEU A 253 -9.37 -14.52 6.09
CA LEU A 253 -9.95 -14.18 4.79
C LEU A 253 -11.01 -13.09 4.89
N ASP A 254 -11.76 -13.03 6.00
CA ASP A 254 -12.77 -12.00 6.24
C ASP A 254 -12.16 -10.60 6.30
N LEU A 255 -11.06 -10.42 7.05
CA LEU A 255 -10.35 -9.14 7.12
C LEU A 255 -9.68 -8.80 5.79
N VAL A 256 -9.06 -9.79 5.15
CA VAL A 256 -8.40 -9.63 3.85
C VAL A 256 -9.39 -9.12 2.81
N VAL A 257 -10.56 -9.76 2.67
CA VAL A 257 -11.59 -9.37 1.71
C VAL A 257 -12.10 -7.95 1.99
N ARG A 258 -12.39 -7.61 3.26
CA ARG A 258 -12.81 -6.25 3.65
C ARG A 258 -11.78 -5.19 3.26
N ASN A 259 -10.49 -5.45 3.53
CA ASN A 259 -9.42 -4.51 3.21
C ASN A 259 -9.26 -4.33 1.70
N TYR A 260 -9.38 -5.40 0.91
CA TYR A 260 -9.41 -5.28 -0.55
C TYR A 260 -10.61 -4.46 -1.04
N SER A 261 -11.81 -4.68 -0.50
CA SER A 261 -13.00 -3.91 -0.88
C SER A 261 -12.82 -2.41 -0.62
N LYS A 262 -12.25 -2.06 0.53
CA LYS A 262 -11.95 -0.66 0.88
C LYS A 262 -11.00 -0.03 -0.13
N VAL A 263 -9.87 -0.69 -0.43
CA VAL A 263 -8.90 -0.18 -1.41
C VAL A 263 -9.51 -0.05 -2.80
N ILE A 264 -10.27 -1.05 -3.25
CA ILE A 264 -10.93 -0.98 -4.56
C ILE A 264 -11.85 0.23 -4.61
N MET A 265 -12.67 0.45 -3.58
CA MET A 265 -13.56 1.60 -3.49
C MET A 265 -12.79 2.93 -3.53
N GLU A 266 -11.75 3.10 -2.70
CA GLU A 266 -10.97 4.34 -2.63
C GLU A 266 -10.20 4.61 -3.94
N LEU A 267 -9.59 3.58 -4.54
CA LEU A 267 -8.91 3.70 -5.83
C LEU A 267 -9.88 3.95 -7.00
N SER A 268 -11.08 3.35 -6.96
CA SER A 268 -12.13 3.62 -7.93
C SER A 268 -12.57 5.08 -7.89
N ILE A 269 -12.77 5.67 -6.70
CA ILE A 269 -13.12 7.10 -6.57
C ILE A 269 -12.07 7.99 -7.24
N ILE A 270 -10.77 7.72 -7.00
CA ILE A 270 -9.69 8.49 -7.64
C ILE A 270 -9.67 8.26 -9.15
N SER A 271 -9.85 7.02 -9.57
CA SER A 271 -9.87 6.67 -11.00
C SER A 271 -11.00 7.37 -11.73
N ASP A 272 -12.20 7.35 -11.15
CA ASP A 272 -13.39 7.96 -11.73
C ASP A 272 -13.24 9.48 -11.77
N HIS A 273 -12.67 10.09 -10.73
CA HIS A 273 -12.33 11.52 -10.74
C HIS A 273 -11.39 11.86 -11.90
N TRP A 274 -10.26 11.15 -12.03
CA TRP A 274 -9.29 11.43 -13.10
C TRP A 274 -9.88 11.23 -14.51
N LYS A 275 -10.70 10.18 -14.70
CA LYS A 275 -11.37 9.90 -15.97
C LYS A 275 -12.39 10.96 -16.36
N ASN A 276 -13.02 11.61 -15.37
CA ASN A 276 -14.03 12.63 -15.60
C ASN A 276 -13.45 14.04 -15.85
N LEU A 277 -12.17 14.28 -15.53
CA LEU A 277 -11.53 15.57 -15.79
C LEU A 277 -11.27 15.76 -17.28
N GLU A 278 -11.65 16.93 -17.80
CA GLU A 278 -11.29 17.36 -19.15
C GLU A 278 -9.78 17.66 -19.26
N ALA A 279 -9.24 17.71 -20.47
CA ALA A 279 -7.80 17.92 -20.69
C ALA A 279 -7.29 19.25 -20.08
N GLU A 280 -8.15 20.27 -20.06
CA GLU A 280 -7.85 21.59 -19.47
C GLU A 280 -7.89 21.57 -17.93
N GLU A 281 -8.71 20.70 -17.35
CA GLU A 281 -8.86 20.54 -15.90
C GLU A 281 -7.77 19.65 -15.27
N ARG A 282 -7.03 18.89 -16.09
CA ARG A 282 -5.89 18.05 -15.70
C ARG A 282 -4.65 18.89 -15.38
N THR A 283 -4.81 19.77 -14.39
CA THR A 283 -3.74 20.60 -13.87
C THR A 283 -2.69 19.77 -13.13
N LYS A 284 -1.51 20.36 -12.94
CA LYS A 284 -0.42 19.77 -12.13
C LYS A 284 -0.88 19.45 -10.70
N THR A 285 -1.81 20.26 -10.16
CA THR A 285 -2.39 20.05 -8.83
C THR A 285 -3.25 18.79 -8.77
N GLU A 286 -4.14 18.58 -9.75
CA GLU A 286 -4.96 17.37 -9.82
C GLU A 286 -4.10 16.12 -10.06
N PHE A 287 -3.04 16.23 -10.88
CA PHE A 287 -2.07 15.16 -11.05
C PHE A 287 -1.39 14.79 -9.72
N TYR A 288 -0.89 15.77 -8.98
CA TYR A 288 -0.22 15.51 -7.68
C TYR A 288 -1.19 14.98 -6.63
N ARG A 289 -2.44 15.46 -6.63
CA ARG A 289 -3.50 14.92 -5.77
C ARG A 289 -3.76 13.44 -6.08
N MET A 290 -3.90 13.08 -7.35
CA MET A 290 -4.09 11.69 -7.78
C MET A 290 -2.93 10.80 -7.31
N VAL A 291 -1.68 11.20 -7.56
CA VAL A 291 -0.50 10.42 -7.17
C VAL A 291 -0.43 10.24 -5.66
N ASN A 292 -0.50 11.33 -4.89
CA ASN A 292 -0.41 11.24 -3.43
C ASN A 292 -1.52 10.38 -2.85
N SER A 293 -2.77 10.59 -3.29
CA SER A 293 -3.92 9.85 -2.76
C SER A 293 -3.80 8.36 -3.09
N THR A 294 -3.36 8.03 -4.31
CA THR A 294 -3.14 6.63 -4.73
C THR A 294 -2.06 5.95 -3.90
N GLU A 295 -0.87 6.56 -3.79
CA GLU A 295 0.23 5.95 -3.03
C GLU A 295 -0.09 5.87 -1.53
N ASP A 296 -0.88 6.81 -1.00
CA ASP A 296 -1.31 6.81 0.40
C ASP A 296 -2.29 5.68 0.71
N ILE A 297 -3.26 5.43 -0.18
CA ILE A 297 -4.20 4.31 -0.06
C ILE A 297 -3.44 2.97 -0.11
N LEU A 298 -2.57 2.82 -1.10
CA LEU A 298 -1.77 1.60 -1.28
C LEU A 298 -0.85 1.35 -0.08
N TRP A 299 -0.21 2.41 0.43
CA TRP A 299 0.64 2.33 1.61
C TRP A 299 -0.15 2.03 2.90
N SER A 300 -1.27 2.73 3.12
CA SER A 300 -2.13 2.51 4.28
C SER A 300 -2.61 1.06 4.34
N ARG A 301 -3.04 0.50 3.22
CA ARG A 301 -3.42 -0.91 3.13
C ARG A 301 -2.27 -1.86 3.41
N ASN A 302 -1.06 -1.56 2.92
CA ASN A 302 0.10 -2.39 3.24
C ASN A 302 0.33 -2.44 4.75
N VAL A 303 0.21 -1.30 5.44
CA VAL A 303 0.29 -1.23 6.90
C VAL A 303 -0.84 -2.00 7.58
N GLU A 304 -2.09 -1.84 7.14
CA GLU A 304 -3.23 -2.59 7.68
C GLU A 304 -3.02 -4.12 7.53
N TYR A 305 -2.52 -4.57 6.39
CA TYR A 305 -2.20 -5.98 6.15
C TYR A 305 -1.10 -6.50 7.11
N ILE A 306 -0.03 -5.73 7.31
CA ILE A 306 1.03 -6.15 8.21
C ILE A 306 0.52 -6.20 9.65
N LYS A 307 -0.24 -5.18 10.11
CA LYS A 307 -0.86 -5.18 11.45
C LYS A 307 -1.76 -6.38 11.68
N ALA A 308 -2.61 -6.71 10.71
CA ALA A 308 -3.47 -7.88 10.77
C ALA A 308 -2.67 -9.19 10.95
N MET A 309 -1.56 -9.31 10.23
CA MET A 309 -0.70 -10.50 10.33
C MET A 309 0.09 -10.52 11.63
N GLN A 310 0.52 -9.37 12.15
CA GLN A 310 1.14 -9.27 13.47
C GLN A 310 0.21 -9.71 14.57
N GLU A 311 -1.05 -9.29 14.56
CA GLU A 311 -2.03 -9.71 15.57
C GLU A 311 -2.21 -11.24 15.53
N ALA A 312 -2.31 -11.82 14.34
CA ALA A 312 -2.37 -13.27 14.16
C ALA A 312 -1.10 -13.99 14.66
N LEU A 313 0.08 -13.37 14.55
CA LEU A 313 1.33 -13.90 15.10
C LEU A 313 1.36 -13.78 16.63
N LYS A 314 0.91 -12.66 17.17
CA LYS A 314 0.82 -12.38 18.62
C LYS A 314 -0.10 -13.38 19.33
N GLU A 315 -1.28 -13.63 18.76
CA GLU A 315 -2.22 -14.65 19.23
C GLU A 315 -1.59 -16.06 19.22
N SER A 316 -0.59 -16.29 18.37
CA SER A 316 0.17 -17.55 18.32
C SER A 316 1.39 -17.63 19.26
N GLY A 317 1.56 -16.66 20.17
CA GLY A 317 2.62 -16.67 21.20
C GLY A 317 3.95 -16.05 20.76
N LEU A 318 3.94 -15.20 19.73
CA LEU A 318 5.12 -14.58 19.13
C LEU A 318 5.20 -13.07 19.41
N ASP A 319 5.18 -12.70 20.70
CA ASP A 319 5.08 -11.30 21.16
C ASP A 319 6.28 -10.42 20.79
N GLU A 320 7.50 -10.96 20.89
CA GLU A 320 8.74 -10.22 20.61
C GLU A 320 8.80 -9.77 19.13
N GLU A 321 8.32 -10.62 18.23
CA GLU A 321 8.34 -10.40 16.77
C GLU A 321 7.28 -9.40 16.33
N ALA A 322 6.09 -9.49 16.93
CA ALA A 322 5.05 -8.49 16.75
C ALA A 322 5.55 -7.08 17.14
N SER A 323 6.38 -6.97 18.19
CA SER A 323 6.95 -5.71 18.66
C SER A 323 7.98 -5.10 17.67
N LEU A 324 8.82 -5.95 17.05
CA LEU A 324 9.83 -5.52 16.07
C LEU A 324 9.18 -4.97 14.80
N ILE A 325 8.17 -5.69 14.29
CA ILE A 325 7.42 -5.26 13.11
C ILE A 325 6.67 -3.94 13.40
N ASN A 326 6.13 -3.77 14.63
CA ASN A 326 5.42 -2.54 14.98
C ASN A 326 6.38 -1.34 15.00
N ARG A 327 7.61 -1.52 15.51
CA ARG A 327 8.65 -0.49 15.49
C ARG A 327 9.01 -0.08 14.06
N VAL A 328 9.18 -1.05 13.15
CA VAL A 328 9.48 -0.78 11.73
C VAL A 328 8.35 0.00 11.07
N ILE A 329 7.10 -0.43 11.25
CA ILE A 329 5.92 0.26 10.68
C ILE A 329 5.80 1.67 11.23
N GLN A 330 5.98 1.87 12.55
CA GLN A 330 5.95 3.18 13.17
C GLN A 330 7.07 4.07 12.62
N GLU A 331 8.30 3.56 12.52
CA GLU A 331 9.43 4.31 11.95
C GLU A 331 9.17 4.72 10.49
N GLN A 332 8.57 3.84 9.69
CA GLN A 332 8.17 4.13 8.31
C GLN A 332 7.05 5.18 8.26
N ARG A 333 6.01 5.08 9.09
CA ARG A 333 4.93 6.07 9.19
C ARG A 333 5.45 7.45 9.62
N ASP A 334 6.29 7.50 10.65
CA ASP A 334 6.87 8.74 11.14
C ASP A 334 7.86 9.35 10.15
N SER A 335 8.50 8.51 9.33
CA SER A 335 9.27 8.99 8.19
C SER A 335 8.38 9.66 7.17
N ASP A 336 7.31 8.99 6.77
CA ASP A 336 6.39 9.42 5.73
C ASP A 336 5.72 10.74 6.14
N ARG A 337 5.23 10.84 7.39
CA ARG A 337 4.61 12.07 7.93
C ARG A 337 5.58 13.25 7.93
N ARG A 338 6.83 13.05 8.39
CA ARG A 338 7.86 14.10 8.39
C ARG A 338 8.23 14.55 6.98
N GLN A 339 8.20 13.63 6.02
CA GLN A 339 8.58 13.92 4.65
C GLN A 339 7.45 14.53 3.82
N ARG A 340 6.19 14.16 4.05
CA ARG A 340 5.04 14.88 3.48
C ARG A 340 5.12 16.36 3.80
N LYS A 341 5.40 16.70 5.06
CA LYS A 341 5.62 18.09 5.48
C LYS A 341 6.72 18.76 4.65
N SER A 342 7.88 18.10 4.46
CA SER A 342 8.96 18.64 3.63
C SER A 342 8.63 18.74 2.14
N MET A 343 7.75 17.86 1.63
CA MET A 343 7.37 17.80 0.22
C MET A 343 6.28 18.85 -0.07
N GLU A 344 5.33 19.03 0.85
CA GLU A 344 4.38 20.16 0.88
C GLU A 344 5.14 21.47 0.91
N ASP A 345 6.11 21.64 1.82
CA ASP A 345 6.94 22.84 1.90
C ASP A 345 7.71 23.08 0.58
N SER A 346 8.24 22.02 -0.05
CA SER A 346 8.97 22.13 -1.32
C SER A 346 8.06 22.49 -2.50
N VAL A 347 6.85 21.92 -2.56
CA VAL A 347 5.85 22.23 -3.59
C VAL A 347 5.34 23.66 -3.40
N VAL A 348 5.06 24.10 -2.17
CA VAL A 348 4.66 25.48 -1.85
C VAL A 348 5.77 26.46 -2.20
N ASN A 349 7.02 26.16 -1.87
CA ASN A 349 8.17 27.02 -2.21
C ASN A 349 8.39 27.10 -3.72
N TYR A 350 8.26 25.99 -4.45
CA TYR A 350 8.32 26.00 -5.91
C TYR A 350 7.17 26.82 -6.51
N MET A 351 5.93 26.62 -6.04
CA MET A 351 4.79 27.42 -6.52
C MET A 351 4.96 28.91 -6.22
N THR A 352 5.53 29.24 -5.06
CA THR A 352 5.83 30.63 -4.69
C THR A 352 6.92 31.22 -5.58
N GLY A 353 7.98 30.45 -5.87
CA GLY A 353 9.06 30.87 -6.76
C GLY A 353 8.60 31.04 -8.21
N VAL A 354 7.79 30.12 -8.74
CA VAL A 354 7.21 30.26 -10.09
C VAL A 354 6.28 31.48 -10.15
N MET A 355 5.52 31.76 -9.09
CA MET A 355 4.66 32.95 -9.03
C MET A 355 5.47 34.24 -9.01
N GLN A 356 6.58 34.28 -8.25
CA GLN A 356 7.50 35.43 -8.24
C GLN A 356 8.19 35.62 -9.60
N GLU A 357 8.64 34.54 -10.24
CA GLU A 357 9.23 34.61 -11.59
C GLU A 357 8.20 35.05 -12.64
N THR A 358 6.93 34.67 -12.47
CA THR A 358 5.83 35.12 -13.33
C THR A 358 5.51 36.59 -13.09
N GLU A 359 5.57 37.07 -11.85
CA GLU A 359 5.40 38.47 -11.46
C GLU A 359 6.52 39.35 -12.04
N GLU A 360 7.78 38.94 -11.91
CA GLU A 360 8.94 39.64 -12.49
C GLU A 360 8.85 39.71 -14.01
N ARG A 361 8.53 38.60 -14.68
CA ARG A 361 8.36 38.59 -16.15
C ARG A 361 7.17 39.41 -16.63
N LEU A 362 6.10 39.47 -15.86
CA LEU A 362 4.96 40.35 -16.18
C LEU A 362 5.36 41.80 -16.00
N SER A 363 6.09 42.14 -14.93
CA SER A 363 6.61 43.49 -14.68
C SER A 363 7.57 43.95 -15.78
N GLU A 364 8.52 43.12 -16.20
CA GLU A 364 9.44 43.43 -17.30
C GLU A 364 8.70 43.68 -18.61
N LYS A 365 7.73 42.82 -18.96
CA LYS A 365 6.91 43.02 -20.17
C LYS A 365 6.01 44.25 -20.08
N PHE A 366 5.56 44.61 -18.88
CA PHE A 366 4.80 45.84 -18.64
C PHE A 366 5.68 47.09 -18.79
N GLU A 367 6.91 47.08 -18.27
CA GLU A 367 7.87 48.17 -18.45
C GLU A 367 8.30 48.32 -19.92
N GLU A 368 8.53 47.20 -20.62
CA GLU A 368 8.84 47.19 -22.05
C GLU A 368 7.68 47.77 -22.87
N ALA A 369 6.44 47.34 -22.60
CA ALA A 369 5.25 47.87 -23.26
C ALA A 369 5.03 49.37 -22.95
N LEU A 370 5.19 49.79 -21.69
CA LEU A 370 5.09 51.20 -21.30
C LEU A 370 6.20 52.06 -21.91
N GLY A 371 7.42 51.52 -22.04
CA GLY A 371 8.53 52.17 -22.71
C GLY A 371 8.24 52.42 -24.19
N THR A 372 7.71 51.42 -24.90
CA THR A 372 7.31 51.57 -26.31
C THR A 372 6.14 52.55 -26.50
N LEU A 373 5.15 52.53 -25.59
CA LEU A 373 4.01 53.45 -25.61
C LEU A 373 4.39 54.90 -25.27
N ALA A 374 5.38 55.10 -24.39
CA ALA A 374 5.91 56.42 -24.06
C ALA A 374 6.71 57.04 -25.22
N GLU A 375 7.31 56.22 -26.08
CA GLU A 375 8.03 56.65 -27.29
C GLU A 375 7.07 57.06 -28.43
N GLU A 376 5.88 56.47 -28.51
CA GLU A 376 4.83 56.80 -29.50
C GLU A 376 3.85 57.91 -29.05
N ALA A 377 3.96 58.41 -27.81
CA ALA A 377 3.01 59.34 -27.23
C ALA A 377 3.30 60.83 -27.57
N SER A 378 2.83 61.29 -28.74
CA SER A 378 2.65 62.73 -29.02
C SER A 378 1.27 63.09 -29.60
N SER A 379 0.23 62.31 -29.28
CA SER A 379 -1.14 62.53 -29.78
C SER A 379 -2.19 62.41 -28.68
N ASP A 380 -3.16 63.33 -28.67
CA ASP A 380 -4.21 63.49 -27.66
C ASP A 380 -5.14 62.25 -27.52
N VAL A 381 -5.23 61.41 -28.56
CA VAL A 381 -6.02 60.16 -28.53
C VAL A 381 -5.36 59.10 -27.64
N VAL A 382 -4.02 59.08 -27.57
CA VAL A 382 -3.25 58.12 -26.77
C VAL A 382 -3.37 58.43 -25.27
N GLN A 383 -3.56 59.70 -24.89
CA GLN A 383 -3.78 60.09 -23.49
C GLN A 383 -5.14 59.63 -22.95
N ALA A 384 -6.17 59.59 -23.80
CA ALA A 384 -7.48 59.08 -23.44
C ALA A 384 -7.46 57.55 -23.23
N GLU A 385 -6.74 56.80 -24.07
CA GLU A 385 -6.56 55.36 -23.88
C GLU A 385 -5.66 55.02 -22.68
N LEU A 386 -4.63 55.83 -22.40
CA LEU A 386 -3.80 55.70 -21.20
C LEU A 386 -4.60 55.92 -19.90
N ALA A 387 -5.59 56.81 -19.91
CA ALA A 387 -6.48 57.03 -18.78
C ALA A 387 -7.41 55.83 -18.54
N ALA A 388 -8.01 55.29 -19.61
CA ALA A 388 -8.86 54.09 -19.54
C ALA A 388 -8.06 52.85 -19.11
N MET A 389 -6.82 52.71 -19.59
CA MET A 389 -5.93 51.62 -19.20
C MET A 389 -5.48 51.75 -17.74
N LYS A 390 -5.25 52.97 -17.23
CA LYS A 390 -4.93 53.23 -15.82
C LYS A 390 -6.08 52.89 -14.87
N GLU A 391 -7.32 53.13 -15.29
CA GLU A 391 -8.52 52.78 -14.55
C GLU A 391 -8.73 51.26 -14.50
N ALA A 392 -8.53 50.57 -15.63
CA ALA A 392 -8.51 49.10 -15.68
C ALA A 392 -7.37 48.49 -14.85
N LEU A 393 -6.22 49.18 -14.78
CA LEU A 393 -5.08 48.80 -13.94
C LEU A 393 -5.40 48.93 -12.45
N GLN A 394 -6.09 49.99 -12.03
CA GLN A 394 -6.52 50.13 -10.64
C GLN A 394 -7.50 49.02 -10.25
N ASP A 395 -8.48 48.72 -11.08
CA ASP A 395 -9.46 47.66 -10.83
C ASP A 395 -8.80 46.25 -10.80
N PHE A 396 -7.82 45.99 -11.68
CA PHE A 396 -7.05 44.74 -11.67
C PHE A 396 -6.14 44.64 -10.43
N THR A 397 -5.45 45.72 -10.06
CA THR A 397 -4.56 45.75 -8.88
C THR A 397 -5.35 45.59 -7.59
N GLU A 398 -6.56 46.15 -7.52
CA GLU A 398 -7.47 46.04 -6.38
C GLU A 398 -8.03 44.60 -6.26
N LYS A 399 -8.38 43.95 -7.37
CA LYS A 399 -8.77 42.53 -7.41
C LYS A 399 -7.63 41.57 -7.04
N VAL A 400 -6.40 41.87 -7.48
CA VAL A 400 -5.20 41.10 -7.11
C VAL A 400 -4.85 41.30 -5.64
N SER A 401 -4.91 42.53 -5.12
CA SER A 401 -4.76 42.87 -3.71
C SER A 401 -5.78 42.17 -2.81
N GLN A 402 -7.07 42.14 -3.20
CA GLN A 402 -8.11 41.42 -2.46
C GLN A 402 -7.86 39.91 -2.44
N ARG A 403 -7.44 39.30 -3.56
CA ARG A 403 -7.06 37.88 -3.59
C ARG A 403 -5.83 37.60 -2.73
N LEU A 404 -4.82 38.47 -2.74
CA LEU A 404 -3.63 38.35 -1.89
C LEU A 404 -3.97 38.51 -0.39
N GLY A 405 -4.90 39.41 -0.04
CA GLY A 405 -5.42 39.56 1.32
C GLY A 405 -6.13 38.31 1.84
N LEU A 406 -6.88 37.61 0.98
CA LEU A 406 -7.51 36.33 1.30
C LEU A 406 -6.49 35.19 1.52
N PHE A 407 -5.39 35.16 0.76
CA PHE A 407 -4.37 34.12 0.95
C PHE A 407 -3.42 34.39 2.13
N THR A 408 -3.13 35.66 2.42
CA THR A 408 -2.33 36.06 3.59
C THR A 408 -3.12 35.82 4.88
N SER A 409 -4.43 36.07 4.86
CA SER A 409 -5.33 35.68 5.97
C SER A 409 -5.46 34.17 6.10
N LEU A 410 -5.51 33.39 5.00
CA LEU A 410 -5.46 31.92 5.06
C LEU A 410 -4.14 31.38 5.64
N LYS A 411 -3.00 32.00 5.31
CA LYS A 411 -1.68 31.63 5.87
C LYS A 411 -1.58 31.99 7.36
N ALA A 412 -2.10 33.15 7.75
CA ALA A 412 -2.19 33.56 9.15
C ALA A 412 -3.16 32.66 9.94
N ILE A 413 -4.29 32.28 9.34
CA ILE A 413 -5.25 31.31 9.90
C ILE A 413 -4.57 29.93 10.03
N ALA A 414 -3.85 29.45 9.01
CA ALA A 414 -3.14 28.18 9.04
C ALA A 414 -2.04 28.13 10.12
N ASP A 415 -1.30 29.22 10.34
CA ASP A 415 -0.32 29.30 11.42
C ASP A 415 -0.97 29.37 12.82
N VAL A 416 -2.15 30.00 12.95
CA VAL A 416 -2.93 30.03 14.21
C VAL A 416 -3.48 28.65 14.59
N TYR A 417 -3.77 27.78 13.62
CA TYR A 417 -4.33 26.43 13.87
C TYR A 417 -3.28 25.30 13.82
N LYS A 418 -2.01 25.62 13.65
CA LYS A 418 -0.88 24.67 13.55
C LYS A 418 -0.69 23.78 14.79
N GLU A 419 -1.21 24.21 15.93
CA GLU A 419 -1.12 23.50 17.22
C GLU A 419 -2.45 22.84 17.66
N VAL A 420 -3.52 22.95 16.88
CA VAL A 420 -4.83 22.38 17.24
C VAL A 420 -5.03 21.03 16.55
N GLU A 421 -4.72 19.93 17.25
CA GLU A 421 -5.02 18.57 16.79
C GLU A 421 -6.50 18.22 17.06
N VAL A 422 -7.34 18.23 16.03
CA VAL A 422 -8.73 17.73 16.11
C VAL A 422 -8.72 16.21 15.94
N SER A 423 -8.98 15.48 17.03
CA SER A 423 -9.13 14.02 17.03
C SER A 423 -10.59 13.60 17.27
N ALA A 424 -10.88 12.30 17.11
CA ALA A 424 -12.22 11.74 17.33
C ALA A 424 -12.76 11.91 18.78
N SER A 425 -11.92 12.32 19.73
CA SER A 425 -12.30 12.59 21.12
C SER A 425 -12.51 14.08 21.42
N THR A 426 -12.47 14.96 20.41
CA THR A 426 -12.61 16.42 20.62
C THR A 426 -14.06 16.74 21.05
N PRO A 427 -14.28 17.38 22.22
CA PRO A 427 -15.63 17.68 22.71
C PRO A 427 -16.39 18.58 21.74
N ARG A 428 -17.67 18.25 21.47
CA ARG A 428 -18.56 19.04 20.59
C ARG A 428 -18.58 20.56 20.86
N PRO A 429 -18.49 21.06 22.10
CA PRO A 429 -18.42 22.50 22.36
C PRO A 429 -17.18 23.16 21.75
N VAL A 430 -16.03 22.47 21.74
CA VAL A 430 -14.78 22.96 21.15
C VAL A 430 -14.88 23.00 19.63
N ILE A 431 -15.52 21.99 19.02
CA ILE A 431 -15.79 21.96 17.58
C ILE A 431 -16.73 23.10 17.18
N ASN A 432 -17.77 23.37 17.98
CA ASN A 432 -18.71 24.47 17.70
C ASN A 432 -18.06 25.85 17.89
N ASP A 433 -17.14 26.01 18.84
CA ASP A 433 -16.37 27.24 19.02
C ASP A 433 -15.33 27.45 17.89
N LEU A 434 -14.78 26.37 17.33
CA LEU A 434 -13.92 26.42 16.14
C LEU A 434 -14.72 26.79 14.89
N LEU A 435 -15.93 26.21 14.73
CA LEU A 435 -16.81 26.48 13.59
C LEU A 435 -17.42 27.89 13.64
N SER A 436 -17.65 28.47 14.81
CA SER A 436 -18.21 29.81 14.96
C SER A 436 -17.22 30.93 14.56
N ARG A 437 -15.92 30.62 14.51
CA ARG A 437 -14.83 31.54 14.12
C ARG A 437 -14.57 31.55 12.62
N TYR A 438 -15.21 30.68 11.84
CA TYR A 438 -15.22 30.78 10.38
C TYR A 438 -16.11 31.96 9.94
N PRO A 439 -15.70 32.77 8.95
CA PRO A 439 -16.57 33.79 8.39
C PRO A 439 -17.79 33.11 7.77
N LYS A 440 -18.99 33.56 8.16
CA LYS A 440 -20.25 32.98 7.66
C LYS A 440 -20.36 33.27 6.17
N SER A 441 -20.76 32.25 5.40
CA SER A 441 -20.84 32.23 3.93
C SER A 441 -21.79 33.27 3.29
N SER A 442 -22.30 34.24 4.03
CA SER A 442 -23.22 35.29 3.55
C SER A 442 -22.55 36.63 3.25
N GLU A 443 -21.25 36.81 3.53
CA GLU A 443 -20.56 38.10 3.34
C GLU A 443 -19.76 38.22 2.03
N VAL A 444 -19.77 37.22 1.16
CA VAL A 444 -19.20 37.35 -0.20
C VAL A 444 -20.34 37.55 -1.19
N LYS A 445 -20.70 38.82 -1.42
CA LYS A 445 -21.42 39.22 -2.65
C LYS A 445 -20.41 39.80 -3.63
N GLY A 446 -20.34 39.12 -4.79
CA GLY A 446 -20.01 39.63 -6.13
C GLY A 446 -18.88 40.63 -6.26
#